data_AF-E8NEH9-F1
#
_entry.id   AF-E8NEH9-F1
#
_cell.length_a   1.000
_cell.length_b   1.000
_cell.length_c   1.000
_cell.angle_alpha   90.00
_cell.angle_beta   90.00
_cell.angle_gamma   90.00
#
_symmetry.space_group_name_H-M   'P 1'
#
loop_
_entity.id
_entity.type
_entity.pdbx_description
1 polymer ?
#
loop_
_entity_poly.entity_id
_entity_poly.type
_entity_poly.pdbx_seq_one_letter_code
_entity_poly.pdbx_strand_id
1 'polypeptide(L)'
;MTITDMPRVTTDDADVDGLLARAADGDRQAFGMFYDLTAPRVYALLLAVTRDAARADALLEEVYVEAWERAVVRGMPRCPAQEWVALLAHRRAADAKL
;
A
#
# COMPACT_ATOMS: atom_id res chain seq x y z
N MET A 1 35.32 -0.70 -0.80
CA MET A 1 34.72 -1.28 -2.02
C MET A 1 33.25 -1.49 -1.72
N THR A 2 32.41 -0.56 -2.20
CA THR A 2 30.96 -0.65 -2.54
C THR A 2 30.05 -1.44 -1.59
N ILE A 3 29.00 -0.90 -0.98
CA ILE A 3 28.04 0.12 -1.41
C ILE A 3 27.41 0.73 -0.15
N THR A 4 27.42 2.05 -0.06
CA THR A 4 26.32 2.94 0.37
C THR A 4 25.22 2.30 1.23
N ASP A 5 25.42 2.20 2.55
CA ASP A 5 24.31 2.26 3.50
C ASP A 5 24.04 3.75 3.79
N MET A 6 23.54 4.44 2.77
CA MET A 6 22.90 5.74 2.98
C MET A 6 21.51 5.43 3.50
N PRO A 7 21.08 5.98 4.65
CA PRO A 7 19.67 5.92 5.01
C PRO A 7 18.92 6.55 3.84
N ARG A 8 18.09 5.75 3.17
CA ARG A 8 17.21 6.23 2.10
C ARG A 8 16.10 7.01 2.78
N VAL A 9 16.41 8.20 3.27
CA VAL A 9 15.43 9.22 3.64
C VAL A 9 14.85 9.70 2.32
N THR A 10 13.85 8.99 1.81
CA THR A 10 12.98 9.55 0.78
C THR A 10 11.91 10.34 1.49
N THR A 11 12.07 11.65 1.45
CA THR A 11 11.08 12.71 1.65
C THR A 11 9.64 12.22 1.51
N ASP A 12 9.01 11.79 2.61
CA ASP A 12 7.61 12.04 3.04
C ASP A 12 7.31 11.18 4.28
N ASP A 13 8.07 11.37 5.36
CA ASP A 13 7.99 10.59 6.61
C ASP A 13 6.76 10.98 7.46
N ALA A 14 5.57 11.00 6.85
CA ALA A 14 4.40 10.63 7.65
C ALA A 14 4.62 9.16 8.04
N ASP A 15 4.47 8.84 9.31
CA ASP A 15 4.73 7.51 9.87
C ASP A 15 3.73 6.49 9.29
N VAL A 16 3.96 6.02 8.06
CA VAL A 16 3.07 5.12 7.32
C VAL A 16 2.88 3.81 8.09
N ASP A 17 3.95 3.32 8.74
CA ASP A 17 3.91 2.15 9.59
C ASP A 17 3.06 2.41 10.85
N GLY A 18 3.24 3.55 11.52
CA GLY A 18 2.41 3.95 12.67
C GLY A 18 0.95 4.24 12.32
N LEU A 19 0.69 4.79 11.13
CA LEU A 19 -0.66 4.98 10.60
C LEU A 19 -1.35 3.64 10.37
N LEU A 20 -0.64 2.67 9.75
CA LEU A 20 -1.17 1.34 9.57
C LEU A 20 -1.34 0.63 10.92
N ALA A 21 -0.45 0.84 11.89
CA ALA A 21 -0.54 0.25 13.23
C ALA A 21 -1.81 0.73 13.95
N ARG A 22 -2.08 2.04 13.93
CA ARG A 22 -3.34 2.60 14.45
C ARG A 22 -4.56 2.09 13.68
N ALA A 23 -4.46 1.95 12.36
CA ALA A 23 -5.53 1.40 11.54
C ALA A 23 -5.83 -0.06 11.91
N ALA A 24 -4.83 -0.86 12.27
CA ALA A 24 -5.01 -2.23 12.75
C ALA A 24 -5.84 -2.28 14.05
N ASP A 25 -5.80 -1.23 14.87
CA ASP A 25 -6.65 -1.07 16.06
C ASP A 25 -8.05 -0.49 15.73
N GLY A 26 -8.38 -0.30 14.45
CA GLY A 26 -9.68 0.18 13.98
C GLY A 26 -9.77 1.71 13.77
N ASP A 27 -8.65 2.43 13.82
CA ASP A 27 -8.61 3.87 13.55
C ASP A 27 -8.80 4.17 12.05
N ARG A 28 -10.04 4.52 11.67
CA ARG A 28 -10.40 4.85 10.29
C ARG A 28 -9.70 6.11 9.77
N GLN A 29 -9.40 7.08 10.64
CA GLN A 29 -8.72 8.31 10.22
C GLN A 29 -7.25 8.03 9.90
N ALA A 30 -6.60 7.20 10.73
CA ALA A 30 -5.25 6.73 10.44
C ALA A 30 -5.18 5.98 9.12
N PHE A 31 -6.16 5.13 8.83
CA PHE A 31 -6.24 4.44 7.54
C PHE A 31 -6.50 5.39 6.36
N GLY A 32 -7.32 6.42 6.54
CA GLY A 32 -7.51 7.46 5.53
C GLY A 32 -6.20 8.16 5.17
N MET A 33 -5.41 8.55 6.18
CA MET A 33 -4.08 9.14 5.94
C MET A 33 -3.11 8.13 5.31
N PHE A 34 -3.13 6.87 5.73
CA PHE A 34 -2.37 5.79 5.09
C PHE A 34 -2.72 5.67 3.59
N TYR A 35 -4.01 5.69 3.26
CA TYR A 35 -4.50 5.70 1.88
C TYR A 35 -3.97 6.91 1.11
N ASP A 36 -4.16 8.13 1.62
CA ASP A 36 -3.77 9.36 0.93
C ASP A 36 -2.28 9.38 0.57
N LEU A 37 -1.42 8.86 1.46
CA LEU A 37 0.03 8.81 1.26
C LEU A 37 0.48 7.71 0.30
N THR A 38 -0.25 6.58 0.24
CA THR A 38 0.21 5.40 -0.50
C THR A 38 -0.53 5.18 -1.82
N ALA A 39 -1.76 5.68 -1.96
CA ALA A 39 -2.62 5.49 -3.13
C ALA A 39 -2.01 5.98 -4.45
N PRO A 40 -1.35 7.16 -4.53
CA PRO A 40 -0.77 7.63 -5.79
C PRO A 40 0.26 6.66 -6.38
N ARG A 41 1.10 6.07 -5.52
CA ARG A 41 2.14 5.12 -5.95
C ARG A 41 1.54 3.77 -6.32
N VAL A 42 0.56 3.29 -5.56
CA VAL A 42 -0.14 2.04 -5.86
C VAL A 42 -0.93 2.16 -7.16
N TYR A 43 -1.60 3.29 -7.39
CA TYR A 43 -2.33 3.56 -8.61
C TYR A 43 -1.42 3.57 -9.84
N ALA A 44 -0.27 4.24 -9.77
CA ALA A 44 0.71 4.25 -10.87
C ALA A 44 1.20 2.84 -11.22
N LEU A 45 1.39 1.97 -10.22
CA LEU A 45 1.74 0.57 -10.40
C LEU A 45 0.61 -0.21 -11.08
N LEU A 46 -0.62 -0.07 -10.61
CA LEU A 46 -1.79 -0.74 -11.20
C LEU A 46 -1.99 -0.31 -12.65
N LEU A 47 -1.95 1.00 -12.92
CA LEU A 47 -2.09 1.56 -14.26
C LEU A 47 -1.01 1.05 -15.22
N ALA A 48 0.24 0.92 -14.77
CA ALA A 48 1.32 0.35 -15.58
C ALA A 48 1.07 -1.12 -15.95
N VAL A 49 0.42 -1.87 -15.05
CA VAL A 49 0.15 -3.31 -15.21
C VAL A 49 -1.10 -3.58 -16.05
N THR A 50 -2.17 -2.79 -15.87
CA THR A 50 -3.46 -2.95 -16.56
C THR A 50 -3.49 -2.23 -17.91
N ARG A 51 -2.79 -1.10 -18.04
CA ARG A 51 -2.89 -0.16 -19.17
C ARG A 51 -4.33 0.34 -19.43
N ASP A 52 -5.16 0.32 -18.39
CA ASP A 52 -6.55 0.75 -18.41
C ASP A 52 -6.85 1.47 -17.08
N ALA A 53 -7.26 2.73 -17.16
CA ALA A 53 -7.52 3.57 -16.00
C ALA A 53 -8.73 3.10 -15.20
N ALA A 54 -9.84 2.72 -15.85
CA ALA A 54 -11.03 2.24 -15.17
C ALA A 54 -10.75 0.92 -14.44
N ARG A 55 -9.94 0.04 -15.05
CA ARG A 55 -9.48 -1.18 -14.38
C ARG A 55 -8.53 -0.89 -13.22
N ALA A 56 -7.66 0.11 -13.35
CA ALA A 56 -6.75 0.52 -12.29
C ALA A 56 -7.49 1.10 -11.08
N ASP A 57 -8.51 1.94 -11.29
CA ASP A 57 -9.36 2.51 -10.23
C ASP A 57 -10.08 1.40 -9.45
N ALA A 58 -10.74 0.48 -10.15
CA ALA A 58 -11.44 -0.64 -9.51
C ALA A 58 -10.48 -1.52 -8.66
N LEU A 59 -9.30 -1.83 -9.19
CA LEU A 59 -8.30 -2.59 -8.45
C LEU A 59 -7.72 -1.81 -7.26
N LEU A 60 -7.59 -0.49 -7.37
CA LEU A 60 -7.12 0.34 -6.26
C LEU A 60 -8.08 0.22 -5.07
N GLU A 61 -9.37 0.38 -5.32
CA GLU A 61 -10.41 0.22 -4.29
C GLU A 61 -10.35 -1.16 -3.63
N GLU A 62 -10.32 -2.23 -4.43
CA GLU A 62 -10.21 -3.61 -3.92
C GLU A 62 -8.96 -3.83 -3.06
N VAL A 63 -7.81 -3.29 -3.48
CA VAL A 63 -6.55 -3.39 -2.74
C VAL A 63 -6.65 -2.72 -1.37
N TYR A 64 -7.25 -1.54 -1.28
CA TYR A 64 -7.36 -0.83 -0.01
C TYR A 64 -8.46 -1.38 0.91
N VAL A 65 -9.56 -1.91 0.35
CA VAL A 65 -10.53 -2.69 1.14
C VAL A 65 -9.84 -3.90 1.77
N GLU A 66 -9.08 -4.66 0.98
CA GLU A 66 -8.35 -5.81 1.49
C GLU A 66 -7.25 -5.41 2.49
N ALA A 67 -6.58 -4.28 2.27
CA ALA A 67 -5.57 -3.76 3.19
C ALA A 67 -6.19 -3.46 4.56
N TRP A 68 -7.33 -2.76 4.60
CA TRP A 68 -8.05 -2.51 5.85
C TRP A 68 -8.43 -3.79 6.57
N GLU A 69 -9.08 -4.74 5.88
CA GLU A 69 -9.50 -6.02 6.47
C GLU A 69 -8.32 -6.81 7.04
N ARG A 70 -7.21 -6.87 6.31
CA ARG A 70 -6.02 -7.60 6.74
C ARG A 70 -5.32 -6.92 7.91
N ALA A 71 -5.21 -5.59 7.91
CA ALA A 71 -4.61 -4.86 9.01
C ALA A 71 -5.39 -5.12 10.31
N VAL A 72 -6.72 -5.05 10.27
CA VAL A 72 -7.58 -5.29 11.44
C VAL A 72 -7.54 -6.75 11.92
N VAL A 73 -7.56 -7.71 11.00
CA VAL A 73 -7.63 -9.14 11.36
C VAL A 73 -6.28 -9.72 11.75
N ARG A 74 -5.21 -9.30 11.07
CA ARG A 74 -3.87 -9.93 11.18
C ARG A 74 -2.85 -9.04 11.87
N GLY A 75 -3.18 -7.77 12.11
CA GLY A 75 -2.23 -6.80 12.65
C GLY A 75 -1.15 -6.45 11.63
N MET A 76 0.03 -6.08 12.15
CA MET A 76 1.07 -5.47 11.34
C MET A 76 1.79 -6.44 10.39
N PRO A 77 2.07 -6.04 9.14
CA PRO A 77 2.89 -6.82 8.24
C PRO A 77 4.32 -6.96 8.76
N ARG A 78 5.03 -7.99 8.26
CA ARG A 78 6.45 -8.24 8.58
C ARG A 78 7.42 -7.44 7.72
N CYS A 79 6.91 -6.58 6.85
CA CYS A 79 7.66 -5.65 6.02
C CYS A 79 7.02 -4.26 6.15
N PRO A 80 7.72 -3.19 5.75
CA PRO A 80 7.18 -1.83 5.78
C PRO A 80 5.83 -1.75 5.09
N ALA A 81 4.90 -0.96 5.65
CA ALA A 81 3.52 -0.85 5.22
C ALA A 81 3.39 -0.44 3.74
N GLN A 82 4.27 0.44 3.26
CA GLN A 82 4.33 0.83 1.85
C GLN A 82 4.72 -0.37 0.93
N GLU A 83 5.66 -1.20 1.34
CA GLU A 83 6.05 -2.39 0.58
C GLU A 83 4.93 -3.44 0.59
N TRP A 84 4.29 -3.59 1.75
CA TRP A 84 3.18 -4.52 1.93
C TRP A 84 1.99 -4.19 1.02
N VAL A 85 1.56 -2.93 0.94
CA VAL A 85 0.43 -2.54 0.07
C VAL A 85 0.78 -2.65 -1.42
N ALA A 86 2.04 -2.40 -1.80
CA ALA A 86 2.52 -2.63 -3.16
C ALA A 86 2.50 -4.14 -3.54
N LEU A 87 2.86 -5.02 -2.61
CA LEU A 87 2.77 -6.47 -2.81
C LEU A 87 1.31 -6.96 -2.96
N LEU A 88 0.40 -6.41 -2.16
CA LEU A 88 -1.05 -6.62 -2.31
C LEU A 88 -1.54 -6.23 -3.70
N ALA A 89 -1.17 -5.04 -4.17
CA ALA A 89 -1.52 -4.53 -5.48
C ALA A 89 -0.98 -5.41 -6.62
N HIS A 90 0.30 -5.81 -6.55
CA HIS A 90 0.89 -6.72 -7.52
C HIS A 90 0.16 -8.06 -7.60
N ARG A 91 -0.16 -8.66 -6.45
CA ARG A 91 -0.91 -9.92 -6.40
C ARG A 91 -2.27 -9.77 -7.06
N ARG A 92 -3.02 -8.71 -6.73
CA ARG A 92 -4.35 -8.50 -7.33
C ARG A 92 -4.32 -8.23 -8.81
N ALA A 93 -3.36 -7.44 -9.28
CA ALA A 93 -3.20 -7.21 -10.69
C ALA A 93 -2.81 -8.49 -11.47
N ALA A 94 -2.12 -9.43 -10.83
CA ALA A 94 -1.83 -10.74 -11.41
C ALA A 94 -3.09 -11.63 -11.46
N ASP A 95 -3.87 -11.68 -10.37
CA ASP A 95 -5.13 -12.45 -10.30
C ASP A 95 -6.17 -11.93 -11.32
N ALA A 96 -6.20 -10.62 -11.57
CA ALA A 96 -7.12 -9.98 -12.51
C ALA A 96 -6.78 -10.17 -14.00
N LYS A 97 -5.61 -10.74 -14.31
CA LYS A 97 -5.16 -11.08 -15.68
C LYS A 97 -5.54 -12.50 -16.11
N LEU A 98 -6.08 -13.32 -15.20
CA LEU A 98 -6.60 -14.67 -15.46
C LEU A 98 -8.09 -14.60 -15.84
#